data_AF-A0A523QTW8-F1
#
_entry.id   AF-A0A523QTW8-F1
#
_cell.length_a   1.000
_cell.length_b   1.000
_cell.length_c   1.000
_cell.angle_alpha   90.00
_cell.angle_beta   90.00
_cell.angle_gamma   90.00
#
_symmetry.space_group_name_H-M   'P 1'
#
loop_
_entity.id
_entity.type
_entity.pdbx_description
1 polymer ?
#
loop_
_entity_poly.entity_id
_entity_poly.type
_entity_poly.pdbx_seq_one_letter_code
_entity_poly.pdbx_strand_id
1 'polypeptide(L)'
;MNKVRMSIVSIILVTSLLLGGTAYAQEEELPDPGITPDSPFYFFDTFGKKLGLMFTFGDEAKAQKALEYAEERLAEANAMALKNKLQKMEQAAAGYEGFMVMVQERLQAAVQQNASANISEKVALATQKHLAVLDRVRDRVRDQVPEEGGEALDRARERSLNGQQQALRALAEHQPERATEINLD
;
A
#
# COMPACT_ATOMS: atom_id res chain seq x y z
N MET A 1 61.24 -3.30 -42.06
CA MET A 1 61.18 -4.66 -41.51
C MET A 1 59.83 -4.83 -40.81
N ASN A 2 59.04 -5.78 -41.29
CA ASN A 2 57.73 -6.18 -40.75
C ASN A 2 57.87 -6.92 -39.41
N LYS A 3 56.70 -7.08 -38.76
CA LYS A 3 56.34 -7.91 -37.57
C LYS A 3 56.38 -7.05 -36.31
N VAL A 4 55.25 -6.75 -35.64
CA VAL A 4 54.32 -7.71 -35.01
C VAL A 4 52.88 -7.17 -35.03
N ARG A 5 51.97 -7.97 -35.60
CA ARG A 5 50.52 -7.96 -35.34
C ARG A 5 50.23 -8.91 -34.18
N MET A 6 49.07 -8.76 -33.54
CA MET A 6 48.49 -9.55 -32.44
C MET A 6 49.00 -9.25 -31.03
N SER A 7 48.14 -8.61 -30.23
CA SER A 7 47.58 -9.19 -28.98
C SER A 7 47.01 -8.09 -28.06
N ILE A 8 45.91 -7.42 -28.43
CA ILE A 8 45.10 -6.61 -27.49
C ILE A 8 43.59 -6.90 -27.67
N VAL A 9 43.23 -8.02 -28.31
CA VAL A 9 41.81 -8.43 -28.44
C VAL A 9 41.39 -9.46 -27.37
N SER A 10 42.31 -9.91 -26.52
CA SER A 10 42.02 -10.89 -25.45
C SER A 10 41.62 -10.29 -24.09
N ILE A 11 41.33 -8.99 -24.00
CA ILE A 11 40.85 -8.35 -22.74
C ILE A 11 39.32 -8.11 -22.74
N ILE A 12 38.60 -8.54 -23.79
CA ILE A 12 37.16 -8.25 -23.92
C ILE A 12 36.25 -9.45 -23.57
N LEU A 13 36.78 -10.63 -23.23
CA LEU A 13 35.95 -11.85 -23.15
C LEU A 13 35.90 -12.60 -21.80
N VAL A 14 36.25 -11.97 -20.67
CA VAL A 14 36.17 -12.65 -19.35
C VAL A 14 35.44 -11.84 -18.26
N THR A 15 35.01 -10.60 -18.51
CA THR A 15 34.28 -9.78 -17.52
C THR A 15 32.75 -9.86 -17.61
N SER A 16 32.20 -10.73 -18.47
CA SER A 16 30.74 -10.85 -18.69
C SER A 16 30.07 -11.96 -17.87
N LEU A 17 30.71 -12.46 -16.80
CA LEU A 17 30.17 -13.57 -16.01
C LEU A 17 30.27 -13.34 -14.49
N LEU A 18 29.80 -12.18 -14.04
CA LEU A 18 29.27 -12.03 -12.68
C LEU A 18 27.77 -11.75 -12.80
N LEU A 19 27.08 -12.80 -13.24
CA LEU A 19 25.66 -13.02 -13.02
C LEU A 19 25.39 -12.99 -11.53
N GLY A 20 24.59 -12.04 -11.12
CA GLY A 20 23.97 -11.95 -9.81
C GLY A 20 22.86 -10.92 -9.86
N GLY A 21 22.01 -11.01 -10.89
CA GLY A 21 20.77 -10.26 -10.92
C GLY A 21 19.92 -10.69 -9.74
N THR A 22 19.99 -9.94 -8.64
CA THR A 22 18.87 -9.90 -7.72
C THR A 22 17.77 -9.16 -8.47
N ALA A 23 16.94 -9.93 -9.19
CA ALA A 23 15.60 -9.49 -9.47
C ALA A 23 14.96 -9.28 -8.10
N TYR A 24 15.05 -8.04 -7.58
CA TYR A 24 14.19 -7.64 -6.50
C TYR A 24 12.78 -7.88 -7.03
N ALA A 25 12.08 -8.82 -6.40
CA ALA A 25 10.64 -8.88 -6.51
C ALA A 25 10.17 -7.43 -6.37
N GLN A 26 9.37 -6.96 -7.30
CA GLN A 26 8.77 -5.64 -7.24
C GLN A 26 7.86 -5.67 -6.00
N GLU A 27 8.44 -5.45 -4.82
CA GLU A 27 7.68 -5.26 -3.61
C GLU A 27 6.82 -4.05 -3.93
N GLU A 28 5.50 -4.26 -4.04
CA GLU A 28 4.55 -3.16 -4.07
C GLU A 28 4.94 -2.20 -2.96
N GLU A 29 5.53 -1.08 -3.36
CA GLU A 29 6.32 -0.26 -2.47
C GLU A 29 5.33 0.54 -1.62
N LEU A 30 5.10 0.04 -0.41
CA LEU A 30 4.42 0.80 0.63
C LEU A 30 5.23 2.05 0.93
N PRO A 31 4.59 3.14 1.39
CA PRO A 31 5.34 4.30 1.88
C PRO A 31 6.20 3.92 3.10
N ASP A 32 7.10 4.82 3.48
CA ASP A 32 7.82 4.71 4.75
C ASP A 32 6.80 4.60 5.91
N PRO A 33 6.90 3.58 6.79
CA PRO A 33 6.00 3.43 7.94
C PRO A 33 6.12 4.54 8.99
N GLY A 34 7.10 5.43 8.89
CA GLY A 34 7.23 6.58 9.80
C GLY A 34 7.43 6.17 11.26
N ILE A 35 6.68 6.80 12.17
CA ILE A 35 6.71 6.44 13.59
C ILE A 35 5.81 5.21 13.79
N THR A 36 6.43 4.06 14.00
CA THR A 36 5.71 2.79 14.19
C THR A 36 5.15 2.60 15.61
N PRO A 37 4.21 1.64 15.83
CA PRO A 37 3.51 1.49 17.11
C PRO A 37 4.37 0.94 18.26
N ASP A 38 5.60 0.52 17.96
CA ASP A 38 6.62 0.13 18.94
C ASP A 38 7.46 1.30 19.46
N SER A 39 7.25 2.52 18.95
CA SER A 39 7.88 3.75 19.43
C SER A 39 7.09 4.39 20.59
N PRO A 40 7.77 4.95 21.63
CA PRO A 40 7.10 5.70 22.68
C PRO A 40 6.45 7.01 22.18
N PHE A 41 6.88 7.51 21.01
CA PHE A 41 6.34 8.74 20.41
C PHE A 41 5.17 8.48 19.46
N TYR A 42 4.71 7.24 19.32
CA TYR A 42 3.60 6.86 18.44
C TYR A 42 2.29 7.62 18.73
N PHE A 43 2.08 8.04 19.97
CA PHE A 43 0.94 8.88 20.33
C PHE A 43 0.90 10.23 19.57
N PHE A 44 2.07 10.86 19.35
CA PHE A 44 2.15 12.13 18.63
C PHE A 44 1.80 11.97 17.15
N ASP A 45 2.22 10.85 16.57
CA ASP A 45 1.87 10.49 15.19
C ASP A 45 0.34 10.35 15.03
N THR A 46 -0.29 9.52 15.87
CA THR A 46 -1.75 9.33 15.83
C THR A 46 -2.51 10.64 16.08
N PHE A 47 -2.00 11.51 16.96
CA PHE A 47 -2.57 12.83 17.21
C PHE A 47 -2.41 13.77 16.00
N GLY A 48 -1.24 13.80 15.38
CA GLY A 48 -0.96 14.58 14.18
C GLY A 48 -1.88 14.20 13.01
N LYS A 49 -2.10 12.90 12.79
CA LYS A 49 -3.03 12.39 11.78
C LYS A 49 -4.46 12.91 12.01
N LYS A 50 -4.95 12.89 13.27
CA LYS A 50 -6.27 13.45 13.64
C LYS A 50 -6.36 14.95 13.36
N LEU A 51 -5.35 15.73 13.76
CA LEU A 51 -5.30 17.17 13.46
C LEU A 51 -5.31 17.43 11.96
N GLY A 52 -4.49 16.70 11.19
CA GLY A 52 -4.44 16.81 9.74
C GLY A 52 -5.82 16.60 9.09
N LEU A 53 -6.57 15.58 9.52
CA LEU A 53 -7.93 15.36 9.04
C LEU A 53 -8.91 16.46 9.44
N MET A 54 -8.80 17.01 10.66
CA MET A 54 -9.66 18.12 11.10
C MET A 54 -9.47 19.38 10.26
N PHE A 55 -8.23 19.66 9.84
CA PHE A 55 -7.89 20.83 9.02
C PHE A 55 -7.91 20.58 7.50
N THR A 56 -8.22 19.35 7.06
CA THR A 56 -8.44 19.03 5.65
C THR A 56 -9.90 19.32 5.30
N PHE A 57 -10.16 20.13 4.27
CA PHE A 57 -11.51 20.54 3.87
C PHE A 57 -11.92 19.95 2.52
N GLY A 58 -13.19 19.58 2.38
CA GLY A 58 -13.74 18.92 1.20
C GLY A 58 -13.65 17.39 1.28
N ASP A 59 -14.66 16.70 0.74
CA ASP A 59 -14.75 15.24 0.85
C ASP A 59 -13.69 14.54 -0.01
N GLU A 60 -13.39 15.04 -1.21
CA GLU A 60 -12.30 14.50 -2.04
C GLU A 60 -10.94 14.59 -1.33
N ALA A 61 -10.60 15.76 -0.80
CA ALA A 61 -9.33 15.97 -0.09
C ALA A 61 -9.25 15.14 1.20
N LYS A 62 -10.36 14.99 1.93
CA LYS A 62 -10.42 14.12 3.11
C LYS A 62 -10.29 12.65 2.74
N ALA A 63 -10.91 12.20 1.66
CA ALA A 63 -10.75 10.83 1.16
C ALA A 63 -9.28 10.56 0.79
N GLN A 64 -8.64 11.49 0.07
CA GLN A 64 -7.22 11.36 -0.27
C GLN A 64 -6.35 11.32 0.99
N LYS A 65 -6.57 12.22 1.95
CA LYS A 65 -5.76 12.28 3.18
C LYS A 65 -5.95 11.02 4.05
N ALA A 66 -7.17 10.51 4.12
CA ALA A 66 -7.44 9.25 4.79
C ALA A 66 -6.76 8.07 4.07
N LEU A 67 -6.70 8.06 2.74
CA LEU A 67 -6.01 7.02 1.97
C LEU A 67 -4.50 7.03 2.24
N GLU A 68 -3.87 8.21 2.25
CA GLU A 68 -2.45 8.37 2.61
C GLU A 68 -2.16 7.80 4.02
N TYR A 69 -3.04 8.10 4.98
CA TYR A 69 -2.88 7.55 6.33
C TYR A 69 -3.16 6.04 6.38
N ALA A 70 -4.09 5.51 5.60
CA ALA A 70 -4.28 4.07 5.48
C ALA A 70 -2.99 3.41 4.96
N GLU A 71 -2.41 3.91 3.87
CA GLU A 71 -1.15 3.40 3.31
C GLU A 71 -0.02 3.38 4.36
N GLU A 72 0.12 4.44 5.15
CA GLU A 72 1.10 4.50 6.23
C GLU A 72 0.82 3.46 7.34
N ARG A 73 -0.44 3.29 7.76
CA ARG A 73 -0.83 2.25 8.74
C ARG A 73 -0.56 0.84 8.22
N LEU A 74 -0.74 0.61 6.93
CA LEU A 74 -0.45 -0.68 6.31
C LEU A 74 1.07 -0.94 6.25
N ALA A 75 1.86 0.09 5.95
CA ALA A 75 3.32 0.03 6.03
C ALA A 75 3.78 -0.30 7.46
N GLU A 76 3.19 0.34 8.48
CA GLU A 76 3.45 0.03 9.88
C GLU A 76 3.08 -1.42 10.23
N ALA A 77 1.95 -1.93 9.74
CA ALA A 77 1.53 -3.32 9.98
C ALA A 77 2.54 -4.31 9.38
N ASN A 78 2.95 -4.08 8.13
CA ASN A 78 3.97 -4.89 7.47
C ASN A 78 5.31 -4.84 8.24
N ALA A 79 5.75 -3.66 8.67
CA ALA A 79 6.98 -3.48 9.45
C ALA A 79 6.92 -4.19 10.82
N MET A 80 5.77 -4.18 11.50
CA MET A 80 5.59 -4.88 12.77
C MET A 80 5.54 -6.40 12.58
N ALA A 81 4.92 -6.88 11.52
CA ALA A 81 4.93 -8.30 11.16
C ALA A 81 6.35 -8.80 10.87
N LEU A 82 7.17 -8.04 10.12
CA LEU A 82 8.58 -8.37 9.88
C LEU A 82 9.42 -8.45 11.17
N LYS A 83 9.04 -7.70 12.20
CA LYS A 83 9.68 -7.70 13.52
C LYS A 83 9.04 -8.72 14.49
N ASN A 84 8.10 -9.55 14.04
CA ASN A 84 7.30 -10.46 14.87
C ASN A 84 6.61 -9.77 16.07
N LYS A 85 6.24 -8.48 15.91
CA LYS A 85 5.52 -7.70 16.94
C LYS A 85 4.01 -7.75 16.69
N LEU A 86 3.41 -8.92 16.89
CA LEU A 86 2.04 -9.24 16.47
C LEU A 86 0.98 -8.26 17.02
N GLN A 87 1.00 -7.95 18.33
CA GLN A 87 0.07 -6.98 18.91
C GLN A 87 0.18 -5.58 18.29
N LYS A 88 1.40 -5.18 17.89
CA LYS A 88 1.64 -3.87 17.25
C LYS A 88 1.22 -3.87 15.79
N MET A 89 1.37 -5.01 15.11
CA MET A 89 0.82 -5.25 13.78
C MET A 89 -0.71 -5.19 13.80
N GLU A 90 -1.37 -5.85 14.75
CA GLU A 90 -2.83 -5.80 14.91
C GLU A 90 -3.32 -4.37 15.17
N GLN A 91 -2.62 -3.63 16.04
CA GLN A 91 -2.88 -2.22 16.28
C GLN A 91 -2.76 -1.38 14.98
N ALA A 92 -1.77 -1.70 14.14
CA ALA A 92 -1.57 -1.12 12.81
C ALA A 92 -2.72 -1.43 11.84
N ALA A 93 -3.06 -2.70 11.69
CA ALA A 93 -4.16 -3.17 10.84
C ALA A 93 -5.52 -2.57 11.26
N ALA A 94 -5.81 -2.46 12.56
CA ALA A 94 -7.03 -1.81 13.04
C ALA A 94 -7.08 -0.30 12.71
N GLY A 95 -5.92 0.37 12.76
CA GLY A 95 -5.82 1.77 12.33
C GLY A 95 -6.02 1.94 10.83
N TYR A 96 -5.46 1.03 10.02
CA TYR A 96 -5.72 0.96 8.58
C TYR A 96 -7.22 0.81 8.30
N GLU A 97 -7.90 -0.13 8.96
CA GLU A 97 -9.35 -0.33 8.84
C GLU A 97 -10.10 0.99 9.11
N GLY A 98 -9.77 1.68 10.20
CA GLY A 98 -10.42 2.95 10.55
C GLY A 98 -10.27 4.04 9.48
N PHE A 99 -9.09 4.17 8.88
CA PHE A 99 -8.90 5.12 7.79
C PHE A 99 -9.61 4.67 6.50
N MET A 100 -9.63 3.38 6.18
CA MET A 100 -10.35 2.86 5.01
C MET A 100 -11.87 3.04 5.11
N VAL A 101 -12.44 2.99 6.32
CA VAL A 101 -13.84 3.37 6.54
C VAL A 101 -14.05 4.85 6.17
N MET A 102 -13.15 5.73 6.62
CA MET A 102 -13.23 7.14 6.27
C MET A 102 -13.04 7.39 4.77
N VAL A 103 -12.13 6.67 4.10
CA VAL A 103 -11.97 6.74 2.63
C VAL A 103 -13.30 6.44 1.94
N GLN A 104 -13.97 5.34 2.33
CA GLN A 104 -15.25 4.93 1.75
C GLN A 104 -16.35 5.97 1.96
N GLU A 105 -16.52 6.47 3.18
CA GLU A 105 -17.51 7.49 3.52
C GLU A 105 -17.29 8.80 2.73
N ARG A 106 -16.05 9.27 2.66
CA ARG A 106 -15.69 10.52 2.00
C ARG A 106 -15.73 10.40 0.49
N LEU A 107 -15.31 9.26 -0.06
CA LEU A 107 -15.46 8.97 -1.48
C LEU A 107 -16.93 8.99 -1.89
N GLN A 108 -17.82 8.35 -1.10
CA GLN A 108 -19.26 8.36 -1.37
C GLN A 108 -19.81 9.79 -1.40
N ALA A 109 -19.43 10.63 -0.42
CA ALA A 109 -19.87 12.02 -0.35
C ALA A 109 -19.33 12.85 -1.53
N ALA A 110 -18.09 12.61 -1.97
CA ALA A 110 -17.50 13.28 -3.13
C ALA A 110 -18.18 12.90 -4.45
N VAL A 111 -18.56 11.63 -4.61
CA VAL A 111 -19.32 11.14 -5.79
C VAL A 111 -20.69 11.82 -5.89
N GLN A 112 -21.41 11.93 -4.78
CA GLN A 112 -22.71 12.63 -4.75
C GLN A 112 -22.62 14.11 -5.15
N GLN A 113 -21.43 14.71 -5.04
CA GLN A 113 -21.15 16.10 -5.41
C GLN A 113 -20.58 16.25 -6.84
N ASN A 114 -20.55 15.18 -7.66
CA ASN A 114 -19.95 15.13 -9.01
C ASN A 114 -18.45 15.49 -9.08
N ALA A 115 -17.68 15.23 -8.01
CA ALA A 115 -16.27 15.63 -7.91
C ALA A 115 -15.27 14.45 -7.94
N SER A 116 -15.65 13.26 -8.44
CA SER A 116 -15.08 12.01 -7.91
C SER A 116 -14.18 11.15 -8.80
N ALA A 117 -14.05 11.42 -10.11
CA ALA A 117 -13.35 10.49 -11.01
C ALA A 117 -11.88 10.26 -10.60
N ASN A 118 -11.13 11.33 -10.31
CA ASN A 118 -9.70 11.25 -9.96
C ASN A 118 -9.46 10.51 -8.64
N ILE A 119 -10.27 10.76 -7.61
CA ILE A 119 -10.12 10.08 -6.32
C ILE A 119 -10.57 8.62 -6.39
N SER A 120 -11.60 8.32 -7.19
CA SER A 120 -12.05 6.94 -7.41
C SER A 120 -10.94 6.09 -8.03
N GLU A 121 -10.24 6.61 -9.04
CA GLU A 121 -9.11 5.90 -9.64
C GLU A 121 -7.98 5.66 -8.62
N LYS A 122 -7.61 6.70 -7.85
CA LYS A 122 -6.57 6.58 -6.82
C LYS A 122 -6.92 5.51 -5.78
N VAL A 123 -8.14 5.50 -5.28
CA VAL A 123 -8.58 4.50 -4.29
C VAL A 123 -8.58 3.10 -4.91
N ALA A 124 -9.04 2.93 -6.15
CA ALA A 124 -9.05 1.63 -6.82
C ALA A 124 -7.63 1.06 -7.00
N LEU A 125 -6.68 1.87 -7.47
CA LEU A 125 -5.28 1.47 -7.64
C LEU A 125 -4.58 1.20 -6.30
N ALA A 126 -4.79 2.05 -5.30
CA ALA A 126 -4.18 1.87 -3.97
C ALA A 126 -4.70 0.58 -3.31
N THR A 127 -6.02 0.34 -3.35
CA THR A 127 -6.62 -0.84 -2.73
C THR A 127 -6.23 -2.15 -3.42
N GLN A 128 -5.96 -2.15 -4.73
CA GLN A 128 -5.37 -3.30 -5.42
C GLN A 128 -4.02 -3.69 -4.78
N LYS A 129 -3.12 -2.70 -4.61
CA LYS A 129 -1.82 -2.92 -3.94
C LYS A 129 -1.98 -3.31 -2.48
N HIS A 130 -2.91 -2.68 -1.77
CA HIS A 130 -3.16 -2.99 -0.36
C HIS A 130 -3.58 -4.45 -0.16
N LEU A 131 -4.39 -5.01 -1.07
CA LEU A 131 -4.81 -6.40 -0.98
C LEU A 131 -3.62 -7.36 -1.06
N ALA A 132 -2.73 -7.15 -2.03
CA ALA A 132 -1.52 -7.95 -2.17
C ALA A 132 -0.59 -7.85 -0.95
N VAL A 133 -0.45 -6.65 -0.39
CA VAL A 133 0.31 -6.44 0.86
C VAL A 133 -0.37 -7.13 2.06
N LEU A 134 -1.68 -6.97 2.22
CA LEU A 134 -2.43 -7.58 3.33
C LEU A 134 -2.35 -9.11 3.27
N ASP A 135 -2.45 -9.70 2.08
CA ASP A 135 -2.28 -11.14 1.86
C ASP A 135 -0.86 -11.58 2.24
N ARG A 136 0.16 -10.82 1.82
CA ARG A 136 1.57 -11.09 2.19
C ARG A 136 1.80 -11.01 3.70
N VAL A 137 1.25 -10.00 4.37
CA VAL A 137 1.36 -9.85 5.82
C VAL A 137 0.66 -11.01 6.52
N ARG A 138 -0.55 -11.37 6.07
CA ARG A 138 -1.34 -12.48 6.62
C ARG A 138 -0.61 -13.81 6.49
N ASP A 139 -0.06 -14.11 5.32
CA ASP A 139 0.72 -15.32 5.08
C ASP A 139 1.97 -15.42 5.95
N ARG A 140 2.67 -14.29 6.16
CA ARG A 140 3.88 -14.25 6.99
C ARG A 140 3.61 -14.63 8.45
N VAL A 141 2.49 -14.17 8.99
CA VAL A 141 2.16 -14.34 10.40
C VAL A 141 1.23 -15.53 10.66
N ARG A 142 0.81 -16.25 9.60
CA ARG A 142 -0.14 -17.37 9.66
C ARG A 142 0.19 -18.40 10.74
N ASP A 143 1.45 -18.80 10.85
CA ASP A 143 1.88 -19.86 11.77
C ASP A 143 2.23 -19.32 13.18
N GLN A 144 2.16 -17.99 13.37
CA GLN A 144 2.58 -17.29 14.59
C GLN A 144 1.41 -16.67 15.37
N VAL A 145 0.29 -16.43 14.68
CA VAL A 145 -0.86 -15.73 15.23
C VAL A 145 -1.97 -16.76 15.47
N PRO A 146 -2.48 -16.90 16.72
CA PRO A 146 -3.69 -17.67 17.00
C PRO A 146 -4.85 -17.21 16.10
N GLU A 147 -5.85 -18.05 15.86
CA GLU A 147 -6.96 -17.76 14.93
C GLU A 147 -7.57 -16.36 15.16
N GLU A 148 -7.69 -15.93 16.43
CA GLU A 148 -8.22 -14.62 16.82
C GLU A 148 -7.33 -13.41 16.43
N GLY A 149 -6.00 -13.55 16.39
CA GLY A 149 -5.12 -12.43 16.04
C GLY A 149 -5.05 -12.14 14.53
N GLY A 150 -5.51 -13.09 13.71
CA GLY A 150 -5.62 -12.94 12.26
C GLY A 150 -6.76 -12.02 11.84
N GLU A 151 -7.77 -11.86 12.70
CA GLU A 151 -9.01 -11.15 12.37
C GLU A 151 -8.80 -9.69 11.99
N ALA A 152 -7.80 -9.00 12.57
CA ALA A 152 -7.53 -7.60 12.25
C ALA A 152 -7.05 -7.43 10.80
N LEU A 153 -6.23 -8.37 10.30
CA LEU A 153 -5.80 -8.39 8.91
C LEU A 153 -6.94 -8.78 7.99
N ASP A 154 -7.77 -9.74 8.41
CA ASP A 154 -8.92 -10.21 7.62
C ASP A 154 -9.96 -9.08 7.46
N ARG A 155 -10.24 -8.31 8.54
CA ARG A 155 -11.08 -7.09 8.46
C ARG A 155 -10.44 -6.00 7.60
N ALA A 156 -9.14 -5.75 7.76
CA ALA A 156 -8.43 -4.79 6.92
C ALA A 156 -8.54 -5.16 5.43
N ARG A 157 -8.40 -6.44 5.10
CA ARG A 157 -8.56 -6.96 3.74
C ARG A 157 -9.97 -6.74 3.23
N GLU A 158 -10.99 -7.07 4.03
CA GLU A 158 -12.39 -6.83 3.68
C GLU A 158 -12.66 -5.33 3.40
N ARG A 159 -12.12 -4.43 4.23
CA ARG A 159 -12.22 -2.97 3.99
C ARG A 159 -11.56 -2.54 2.70
N SER A 160 -10.43 -3.14 2.35
CA SER A 160 -9.75 -2.86 1.08
C SER A 160 -10.57 -3.34 -0.12
N LEU A 161 -11.14 -4.55 -0.06
CA LEU A 161 -12.04 -5.07 -1.09
C LEU A 161 -13.27 -4.17 -1.29
N ASN A 162 -13.93 -3.80 -0.20
CA ASN A 162 -15.12 -2.94 -0.26
C ASN A 162 -14.77 -1.54 -0.80
N GLY A 163 -13.63 -0.97 -0.38
CA GLY A 163 -13.11 0.28 -0.91
C GLY A 163 -12.81 0.20 -2.42
N GLN A 164 -12.16 -0.87 -2.87
CA GLN A 164 -11.87 -1.11 -4.29
C GLN A 164 -13.15 -1.20 -5.12
N GLN A 165 -14.12 -2.02 -4.68
CA GLN A 165 -15.39 -2.18 -5.38
C GLN A 165 -16.17 -0.87 -5.46
N GLN A 166 -16.24 -0.11 -4.37
CA GLN A 166 -16.91 1.18 -4.36
C GLN A 166 -16.22 2.16 -5.32
N ALA A 167 -14.89 2.21 -5.30
CA ALA A 167 -14.10 3.10 -6.13
C ALA A 167 -14.21 2.75 -7.62
N LEU A 168 -14.15 1.47 -7.98
CA LEU A 168 -14.34 1.01 -9.36
C LEU A 168 -15.74 1.35 -9.88
N ARG A 169 -16.79 1.18 -9.06
CA ARG A 169 -18.16 1.57 -9.43
C ARG A 169 -18.27 3.07 -9.67
N ALA A 170 -17.73 3.88 -8.76
CA ALA A 170 -17.72 5.34 -8.90
C ALA A 170 -16.91 5.80 -10.12
N LEU A 171 -15.78 5.16 -10.39
CA LEU A 171 -14.96 5.44 -11.57
C LEU A 171 -15.71 5.10 -12.86
N ALA A 172 -16.42 3.96 -12.88
CA ALA A 172 -17.13 3.50 -14.07
C ALA A 172 -18.27 4.44 -14.53
N GLU A 173 -18.80 5.28 -13.65
CA GLU A 173 -19.82 6.30 -14.01
C GLU A 173 -19.26 7.36 -14.98
N HIS A 174 -17.95 7.62 -14.95
CA HIS A 174 -17.31 8.63 -15.79
C HIS A 174 -16.24 8.07 -16.73
N GLN A 175 -15.61 6.95 -16.37
CA GLN A 175 -14.49 6.32 -17.07
C GLN A 175 -14.59 4.78 -17.02
N PRO A 176 -15.59 4.17 -17.69
CA PRO A 176 -15.85 2.73 -17.62
C PRO A 176 -14.73 1.86 -18.18
N GLU A 177 -14.04 2.32 -19.23
CA GLU A 177 -12.87 1.61 -19.79
C GLU A 177 -11.76 1.52 -18.73
N ARG A 178 -11.45 2.64 -18.08
CA ARG A 178 -10.41 2.70 -17.05
C ARG A 178 -10.74 1.85 -15.83
N ALA A 179 -12.00 1.86 -15.38
CA ALA A 179 -12.46 0.99 -14.31
C ALA A 179 -12.32 -0.51 -14.68
N THR A 180 -12.55 -0.85 -15.95
CA THR A 180 -12.40 -2.24 -16.42
C THR A 180 -10.93 -2.65 -16.46
N GLU A 181 -10.03 -1.79 -16.96
CA GLU A 181 -8.58 -2.04 -16.94
C GLU A 181 -8.07 -2.38 -15.54
N ILE A 182 -8.36 -1.51 -14.55
CA ILE A 182 -7.90 -1.70 -13.17
C ILE A 182 -8.46 -2.98 -12.55
N ASN A 183 -9.68 -3.39 -12.92
CA ASN A 183 -10.30 -4.61 -12.38
C ASN A 183 -9.75 -5.91 -13.00
N LEU A 184 -9.08 -5.82 -14.15
CA LEU A 184 -8.53 -6.98 -14.87
C LEU A 184 -7.03 -7.17 -14.64
N ASP A 185 -6.33 -6.15 -14.13
CA ASP A 185 -4.93 -6.20 -13.69
C ASP A 185 -4.78 -6.96 -12.34
#